data_AF-A0A9E5ZF37-F1
#
_entry.id   AF-A0A9E5ZF37-F1
#
_cell.length_a   1.000
_cell.length_b   1.000
_cell.length_c   1.000
_cell.angle_alpha   90.00
_cell.angle_beta   90.00
_cell.angle_gamma   90.00
#
_symmetry.space_group_name_H-M   'P 1'
#
loop_
_entity.id
_entity.type
_entity.pdbx_description
1 polymer ?
#
loop_
_entity_poly.entity_id
_entity_poly.type
_entity_poly.pdbx_seq_one_letter_code
_entity_poly.pdbx_strand_id
1 'polypeptide(L)'
;MEILLLIYLTSTLVLSAIHLSLLKGKKIQWLALCIPSSICLGFYKFSLSQNNQTLDWLIQQENLVSAIAIVLTFEAILIVFLTILQIKSYYKMTTPSIWKWISVIPYFQLIVALVFFQTFVFLKISGYAFPLLSLGCFASSIIILSLLTFGIQISIKKWSHRAEMQALLALFQLLLAMFLPLIARGQKVNFTQITVDYAAIAILIFIVGILGLVGYIFYKRKNKQLS
;
A
#
# COMPACT_ATOMS: atom_id res chain seq x y z
N MET A 1 14.63 -4.26 -11.34
CA MET A 1 13.27 -4.79 -11.07
C MET A 1 12.98 -4.88 -9.56
N GLU A 2 13.82 -5.56 -8.77
CA GLU A 2 13.59 -5.82 -7.33
C GLU A 2 13.38 -4.55 -6.47
N ILE A 3 14.18 -3.51 -6.71
CA ILE A 3 14.12 -2.25 -5.93
C ILE A 3 12.75 -1.56 -6.08
N LEU A 4 12.21 -1.49 -7.30
CA LEU A 4 10.93 -0.82 -7.57
C LEU A 4 9.74 -1.59 -6.99
N LEU A 5 9.81 -2.92 -7.00
CA LEU A 5 8.81 -3.78 -6.39
C LEU A 5 8.83 -3.64 -4.86
N LEU A 6 10.01 -3.50 -4.26
CA LEU A 6 10.17 -3.22 -2.83
C LEU A 6 9.64 -1.82 -2.47
N ILE A 7 9.93 -0.80 -3.28
CA ILE A 7 9.34 0.54 -3.12
C ILE A 7 7.81 0.48 -3.21
N TYR A 8 7.28 -0.27 -4.16
CA TYR A 8 5.84 -0.43 -4.31
C TYR A 8 5.22 -1.09 -3.08
N LEU A 9 5.75 -2.24 -2.62
CA LEU A 9 5.27 -2.94 -1.44
C LEU A 9 5.33 -2.09 -0.17
N THR A 10 6.46 -1.39 0.04
CA THR A 10 6.62 -0.49 1.18
C THR A 10 5.65 0.69 1.11
N SER A 11 5.44 1.27 -0.07
CA SER A 11 4.45 2.32 -0.27
C SER A 11 3.02 1.84 0.04
N THR A 12 2.66 0.62 -0.36
CA THR A 12 1.35 0.02 -0.09
C THR A 12 1.13 -0.18 1.40
N LEU A 13 2.13 -0.72 2.11
CA LEU A 13 2.07 -0.89 3.57
C LEU A 13 1.91 0.45 4.28
N VAL A 14 2.68 1.47 3.88
CA VAL A 14 2.59 2.82 4.47
C VAL A 14 1.23 3.45 4.16
N LEU A 15 0.74 3.35 2.93
CA LEU A 15 -0.57 3.87 2.55
C LEU A 15 -1.69 3.24 3.37
N SER A 16 -1.69 1.91 3.52
CA SER A 16 -2.64 1.20 4.37
C SER A 16 -2.53 1.61 5.84
N ALA A 17 -1.31 1.77 6.37
CA ALA A 17 -1.11 2.20 7.75
C ALA A 17 -1.64 3.61 8.01
N ILE A 18 -1.47 4.53 7.05
CA ILE A 18 -2.04 5.88 7.12
C ILE A 18 -3.56 5.82 7.05
N HIS A 19 -4.13 5.01 6.15
CA HIS A 19 -5.58 4.85 6.06
C HIS A 19 -6.19 4.42 7.38
N LEU A 20 -5.62 3.38 7.99
CA LEU A 20 -6.02 2.91 9.31
C LEU A 20 -5.82 3.97 10.40
N SER A 21 -4.85 4.87 10.24
CA SER A 21 -4.60 5.96 11.19
C SER A 21 -5.67 7.08 11.15
N LEU A 22 -6.46 7.15 10.07
CA LEU A 22 -7.57 8.10 9.93
C LEU A 22 -8.83 7.65 10.68
N LEU A 23 -8.95 6.36 11.00
CA LEU A 23 -10.09 5.82 11.71
C LEU A 23 -10.18 6.38 13.13
N LYS A 24 -11.38 6.86 13.49
CA LYS A 24 -11.70 7.28 14.86
C LYS A 24 -12.37 6.14 15.62
N GLY A 25 -11.70 5.63 16.66
CA GLY A 25 -12.25 4.66 17.60
C GLY A 25 -11.45 3.36 17.66
N LYS A 26 -10.97 3.00 18.86
CA LYS A 26 -10.09 1.84 19.08
C LYS A 26 -10.68 0.53 18.54
N LYS A 27 -11.97 0.27 18.77
CA LYS A 27 -12.65 -0.97 18.32
C LYS A 27 -12.67 -1.09 16.79
N ILE A 28 -13.00 -0.01 16.09
CA ILE A 28 -13.07 0.03 14.63
C ILE A 28 -11.67 -0.13 14.02
N GLN A 29 -10.67 0.49 14.64
CA GLN A 29 -9.28 0.38 14.20
C GLN A 29 -8.74 -1.05 14.34
N TRP A 30 -9.02 -1.72 15.46
CA TRP A 30 -8.66 -3.14 15.62
C TRP A 30 -9.37 -4.03 14.61
N LEU A 31 -10.65 -3.79 14.37
CA LEU A 31 -11.41 -4.52 13.36
C LEU A 31 -10.82 -4.33 11.95
N ALA A 32 -10.45 -3.10 11.59
CA ALA A 32 -9.82 -2.78 10.31
C ALA A 32 -8.38 -3.32 10.18
N LEU A 33 -7.68 -3.59 11.28
CA LEU A 33 -6.39 -4.30 11.29
C LEU A 33 -6.58 -5.82 11.08
N CYS A 34 -7.59 -6.40 11.73
CA CYS A 34 -7.87 -7.83 11.65
C CYS A 34 -8.38 -8.25 10.28
N ILE A 35 -9.26 -7.47 9.62
CA ILE A 35 -9.84 -7.83 8.31
C ILE A 35 -8.78 -8.18 7.25
N PRO A 36 -7.84 -7.28 6.90
CA PRO A 36 -6.83 -7.59 5.88
C PRO A 36 -5.91 -8.74 6.34
N SER A 37 -5.60 -8.83 7.62
CA SER A 37 -4.74 -9.88 8.15
C SER A 37 -5.41 -11.26 8.05
N SER A 38 -6.73 -11.35 8.29
CA SER A 38 -7.52 -12.59 8.17
C SER A 38 -7.50 -13.19 6.77
N ILE A 39 -7.16 -12.40 5.75
CA ILE A 39 -6.95 -12.90 4.39
C ILE A 39 -5.84 -13.94 4.37
N CYS A 40 -4.79 -13.80 5.19
CA CYS A 40 -3.73 -14.80 5.27
C CYS A 40 -4.26 -16.18 5.73
N LEU A 41 -5.29 -16.19 6.59
CA LEU A 41 -5.97 -17.40 7.05
C LEU A 41 -6.99 -17.90 6.02
N GLY A 42 -7.71 -16.99 5.33
CA GLY A 42 -8.71 -17.37 4.33
C GLY A 42 -8.10 -17.92 3.03
N PHE A 43 -6.96 -17.36 2.60
CA PHE A 43 -6.31 -17.63 1.31
C PHE A 43 -5.11 -18.58 1.42
N TYR A 44 -4.91 -19.27 2.56
CA TYR A 44 -3.77 -20.18 2.71
C TYR A 44 -3.79 -21.35 1.71
N LYS A 45 -4.98 -21.89 1.39
CA LYS A 45 -5.11 -22.98 0.40
C LYS A 45 -4.72 -22.52 -0.99
N PHE A 46 -5.12 -21.29 -1.36
CA PHE A 46 -4.72 -20.68 -2.61
C PHE A 46 -3.20 -20.50 -2.67
N SER A 47 -2.60 -19.97 -1.60
CA SER A 47 -1.15 -19.79 -1.50
C SER A 47 -0.38 -21.12 -1.58
N LEU A 48 -0.95 -22.20 -1.06
CA LEU A 48 -0.38 -23.54 -1.10
C LEU A 48 -0.43 -24.16 -2.51
N SER A 49 -1.44 -23.83 -3.31
CA SER A 49 -1.54 -24.32 -4.69
C SER A 49 -0.64 -23.58 -5.67
N GLN A 50 0.00 -22.47 -5.26
CA GLN A 50 0.97 -21.76 -6.09
C GLN A 50 2.37 -22.37 -5.93
N ASN A 51 3.05 -22.60 -7.04
CA ASN A 51 4.48 -22.96 -7.05
C ASN A 51 5.32 -21.81 -7.66
N ASN A 52 6.66 -21.93 -7.60
CA ASN A 52 7.56 -20.95 -8.24
C ASN A 52 7.23 -20.73 -9.74
N GLN A 53 6.86 -21.80 -10.46
CA GLN A 53 6.52 -21.72 -11.89
C GLN A 53 5.22 -20.94 -12.14
N THR A 54 4.28 -20.93 -11.19
CA THR A 54 3.02 -20.18 -11.32
C THR A 54 3.28 -18.69 -11.18
N LEU A 55 4.21 -18.32 -10.28
CA LEU A 55 4.67 -16.95 -10.08
C LEU A 55 5.44 -16.44 -11.30
N ASP A 56 6.35 -17.25 -11.84
CA ASP A 56 7.08 -16.94 -13.07
C ASP A 56 6.14 -16.83 -14.28
N TRP A 57 5.14 -17.72 -14.37
CA TRP A 57 4.12 -17.66 -15.41
C TRP A 57 3.27 -16.39 -15.32
N LEU A 58 2.83 -16.00 -14.11
CA LEU A 58 2.05 -14.78 -13.89
C LEU A 58 2.79 -13.51 -14.34
N ILE A 59 4.11 -13.45 -14.12
CA ILE A 59 4.94 -12.31 -14.53
C ILE A 59 5.12 -12.27 -16.06
N GLN A 60 5.14 -13.43 -16.72
CA GLN A 60 5.26 -13.53 -18.18
C GLN A 60 3.94 -13.24 -18.93
N GLN A 61 2.79 -13.25 -18.24
CA GLN A 61 1.50 -12.93 -18.85
C GLN A 61 1.29 -11.41 -18.99
N GLU A 62 1.66 -10.88 -20.14
CA GLU A 62 1.60 -9.45 -20.46
C GLU A 62 0.23 -8.79 -20.20
N ASN A 63 -0.84 -9.50 -20.57
CA ASN A 63 -2.21 -9.03 -20.39
C ASN A 63 -2.57 -8.93 -18.91
N LEU A 64 -2.05 -9.82 -18.08
CA LEU A 64 -2.35 -9.91 -16.66
C LEU A 64 -1.62 -8.80 -15.88
N VAL A 65 -0.34 -8.55 -16.18
CA VAL A 65 0.41 -7.42 -15.63
C VAL A 65 -0.26 -6.09 -15.98
N SER A 66 -0.73 -5.94 -17.23
CA SER A 66 -1.44 -4.74 -17.67
C SER A 66 -2.79 -4.58 -16.98
N ALA A 67 -3.55 -5.66 -16.83
CA ALA A 67 -4.82 -5.66 -16.09
C ALA A 67 -4.63 -5.29 -14.62
N ILE A 68 -3.60 -5.83 -13.96
CA ILE A 68 -3.24 -5.46 -12.58
C ILE A 68 -2.92 -3.96 -12.52
N ALA A 69 -2.06 -3.44 -13.40
CA ALA A 69 -1.71 -2.02 -13.41
C ALA A 69 -2.94 -1.11 -13.58
N ILE A 70 -3.91 -1.51 -14.43
CA ILE A 70 -5.19 -0.80 -14.58
C ILE A 70 -5.98 -0.80 -13.28
N VAL A 71 -6.16 -1.97 -12.64
CA VAL A 71 -6.90 -2.08 -11.36
C VAL A 71 -6.23 -1.22 -10.28
N LEU A 72 -4.90 -1.26 -10.19
CA LEU A 72 -4.14 -0.44 -9.24
C LEU A 72 -4.31 1.06 -9.49
N THR A 73 -4.35 1.46 -10.76
CA THR A 73 -4.57 2.87 -11.16
C THR A 73 -5.98 3.33 -10.77
N PHE A 74 -7.01 2.52 -11.07
CA PHE A 74 -8.38 2.81 -10.66
C PHE A 74 -8.52 2.92 -9.14
N GLU A 75 -7.90 2.00 -8.41
CA GLU A 75 -7.89 2.02 -6.96
C GLU A 75 -7.20 3.27 -6.42
N ALA A 76 -6.04 3.66 -6.94
CA ALA A 76 -5.35 4.87 -6.50
C ALA A 76 -6.19 6.14 -6.74
N ILE A 77 -6.86 6.25 -7.90
CA ILE A 77 -7.80 7.34 -8.18
C ILE A 77 -8.95 7.36 -7.17
N LEU A 78 -9.55 6.18 -6.90
CA LEU A 78 -10.63 6.03 -5.93
C LEU A 78 -10.18 6.49 -4.53
N ILE A 79 -8.97 6.09 -4.11
CA ILE A 79 -8.40 6.49 -2.82
C ILE A 79 -8.26 8.01 -2.75
N VAL A 80 -7.69 8.66 -3.77
CA VAL A 80 -7.56 10.12 -3.81
C VAL A 80 -8.93 10.78 -3.69
N PHE A 81 -9.92 10.33 -4.47
CA PHE A 81 -11.27 10.90 -4.46
C PHE A 81 -11.96 10.72 -3.09
N LEU A 82 -11.90 9.52 -2.52
CA LEU A 82 -12.43 9.22 -1.18
C LEU A 82 -11.74 10.06 -0.11
N THR A 83 -10.43 10.29 -0.22
CA THR A 83 -9.66 11.11 0.73
C THR A 83 -10.10 12.57 0.67
N ILE A 84 -10.28 13.13 -0.52
CA ILE A 84 -10.80 14.50 -0.71
C ILE A 84 -12.21 14.63 -0.12
N LEU A 85 -13.08 13.65 -0.38
CA LEU A 85 -14.44 13.64 0.19
C LEU A 85 -14.41 13.51 1.72
N GLN A 86 -13.53 12.68 2.28
CA GLN A 86 -13.35 12.55 3.73
C GLN A 86 -12.90 13.87 4.37
N ILE A 87 -11.96 14.60 3.74
CA ILE A 87 -11.53 15.92 4.19
C ILE A 87 -12.71 16.89 4.19
N LYS A 88 -13.44 16.99 3.07
CA LYS A 88 -14.62 17.87 2.96
C LYS A 88 -15.70 17.53 3.99
N SER A 89 -15.95 16.24 4.20
CA SER A 89 -16.94 15.71 5.14
C SER A 89 -16.56 16.01 6.60
N TYR A 90 -15.28 15.86 6.97
CA TYR A 90 -14.76 16.18 8.30
C TYR A 90 -15.08 17.61 8.75
N TYR A 91 -15.09 18.57 7.82
CA TYR A 91 -15.35 19.99 8.11
C TYR A 91 -16.83 20.41 8.03
N LYS A 92 -17.76 19.58 7.52
CA LYS A 92 -19.15 20.01 7.20
C LYS A 92 -20.28 19.01 7.58
N MET A 93 -20.01 17.98 8.40
CA MET A 93 -20.75 16.71 8.35
C MET A 93 -22.28 16.71 8.64
N THR A 94 -23.02 16.00 7.77
CA THR A 94 -24.42 15.53 7.92
C THR A 94 -24.58 13.98 7.95
N THR A 95 -23.58 13.16 7.58
CA THR A 95 -23.70 11.67 7.55
C THR A 95 -22.44 10.88 8.00
N PRO A 96 -22.09 10.84 9.30
CA PRO A 96 -20.86 10.24 9.80
C PRO A 96 -20.75 8.70 9.73
N SER A 97 -21.86 7.97 9.60
CA SER A 97 -21.85 6.50 9.74
C SER A 97 -21.30 5.77 8.51
N ILE A 98 -21.69 6.19 7.30
CA ILE A 98 -21.29 5.55 6.04
C ILE A 98 -19.77 5.66 5.84
N TRP A 99 -19.21 6.83 6.12
CA TRP A 99 -17.77 7.10 5.99
C TRP A 99 -16.91 6.25 6.93
N LYS A 100 -17.43 5.87 8.11
CA LYS A 100 -16.73 4.97 9.02
C LYS A 100 -16.55 3.58 8.42
N TRP A 101 -17.60 3.04 7.78
CA TRP A 101 -17.56 1.70 7.19
C TRP A 101 -16.71 1.63 5.92
N ILE A 102 -16.76 2.65 5.06
CA ILE A 102 -15.88 2.71 3.87
C ILE A 102 -14.40 2.69 4.27
N SER A 103 -14.06 3.34 5.39
CA SER A 103 -12.68 3.42 5.89
C SER A 103 -12.18 2.15 6.57
N VAL A 104 -13.03 1.13 6.72
CA VAL A 104 -12.65 -0.19 7.28
C VAL A 104 -12.21 -1.14 6.17
N ILE A 105 -12.64 -0.90 4.93
CA ILE A 105 -12.36 -1.77 3.80
C ILE A 105 -10.86 -1.64 3.44
N PRO A 106 -10.09 -2.73 3.48
CA PRO A 106 -8.68 -2.67 3.11
C PRO A 106 -8.53 -2.45 1.60
N TYR A 107 -7.43 -1.81 1.22
CA TYR A 107 -7.05 -1.67 -0.18
C TYR A 107 -6.76 -3.04 -0.80
N PHE A 108 -7.26 -3.26 -2.00
CA PHE A 108 -6.99 -4.43 -2.81
C PHE A 108 -5.48 -4.65 -3.00
N GLN A 109 -4.69 -3.59 -3.15
CA GLN A 109 -3.22 -3.69 -3.20
C GLN A 109 -2.62 -4.39 -1.97
N LEU A 110 -3.16 -4.11 -0.78
CA LEU A 110 -2.70 -4.73 0.46
C LEU A 110 -3.07 -6.22 0.49
N ILE A 111 -4.27 -6.56 0.04
CA ILE A 111 -4.73 -7.95 -0.09
C ILE A 111 -3.77 -8.74 -0.97
N VAL A 112 -3.48 -8.22 -2.17
CA VAL A 112 -2.56 -8.85 -3.11
C VAL A 112 -1.16 -8.97 -2.50
N ALA A 113 -0.64 -7.92 -1.88
CA ALA A 113 0.67 -7.93 -1.23
C ALA A 113 0.77 -9.00 -0.12
N LEU A 114 -0.26 -9.16 0.70
CA LEU A 114 -0.29 -10.16 1.77
C LEU A 114 -0.34 -11.59 1.22
N VAL A 115 -1.12 -11.85 0.17
CA VAL A 115 -1.19 -13.17 -0.49
C VAL A 115 0.15 -13.53 -1.15
N PHE A 116 0.78 -12.57 -1.84
CA PHE A 116 2.11 -12.78 -2.44
C PHE A 116 3.18 -13.02 -1.38
N PHE A 117 3.19 -12.23 -0.31
CA PHE A 117 4.11 -12.42 0.81
C PHE A 117 3.94 -13.79 1.45
N GLN A 118 2.70 -14.23 1.69
CA GLN A 118 2.42 -15.55 2.23
C GLN A 118 2.89 -16.68 1.31
N THR A 119 2.61 -16.57 0.01
CA THR A 119 3.08 -17.53 -1.00
C THR A 119 4.61 -17.62 -1.00
N PHE A 120 5.29 -16.49 -0.96
CA PHE A 120 6.76 -16.44 -0.87
C PHE A 120 7.29 -17.13 0.39
N VAL A 121 6.68 -16.89 1.55
CA VAL A 121 7.05 -17.54 2.82
C VAL A 121 6.87 -19.06 2.72
N PHE A 122 5.78 -19.53 2.12
CA PHE A 122 5.51 -20.97 1.95
C PHE A 122 6.55 -21.66 1.05
N LEU A 123 7.06 -20.95 0.04
CA LEU A 123 8.08 -21.47 -0.88
C LEU A 123 9.49 -21.47 -0.28
N LYS A 124 9.78 -20.57 0.66
CA LYS A 124 11.12 -20.41 1.24
C LYS A 124 11.31 -21.15 2.56
N ILE A 125 10.25 -21.32 3.35
CA ILE A 125 10.34 -21.98 4.65
C ILE A 125 9.89 -23.43 4.52
N SER A 126 10.83 -24.35 4.70
CA SER A 126 10.57 -25.79 4.78
C SER A 126 10.50 -26.27 6.23
N GLY A 127 9.85 -27.41 6.47
CA GLY A 127 9.85 -28.09 7.78
C GLY A 127 8.76 -27.64 8.77
N TYR A 128 7.92 -26.67 8.41
CA TYR A 128 6.78 -26.24 9.23
C TYR A 128 5.45 -26.54 8.55
N ALA A 129 4.41 -26.81 9.35
CA ALA A 129 3.07 -27.01 8.82
C ALA A 129 2.52 -25.70 8.22
N PHE A 130 1.99 -25.75 6.99
CA PHE A 130 1.42 -24.57 6.31
C PHE A 130 0.36 -23.80 7.12
N PRO A 131 -0.53 -24.44 7.90
CA PRO A 131 -1.45 -23.72 8.78
C PRO A 131 -0.72 -22.87 9.84
N LEU A 132 0.39 -23.37 10.38
CA LEU A 132 1.21 -22.64 11.36
C LEU A 132 1.90 -21.43 10.71
N LEU A 133 2.42 -21.59 9.49
CA LEU A 133 3.00 -20.48 8.73
C LEU A 133 1.95 -19.41 8.41
N SER A 134 0.74 -19.81 8.03
CA SER A 134 -0.39 -18.90 7.79
C SER A 134 -0.77 -18.11 9.05
N LEU A 135 -0.83 -18.77 10.22
CA LEU A 135 -1.03 -18.12 11.51
C LEU A 135 0.10 -17.12 11.83
N GLY A 136 1.35 -17.48 11.52
CA GLY A 136 2.50 -16.57 11.64
C GLY A 136 2.35 -15.33 10.75
N CYS A 137 1.97 -15.49 9.48
CA CYS A 137 1.70 -14.38 8.56
C CYS A 137 0.55 -13.49 9.08
N PHE A 138 -0.53 -14.09 9.60
CA PHE A 138 -1.63 -13.36 10.22
C PHE A 138 -1.17 -12.53 11.44
N ALA A 139 -0.45 -13.13 12.38
CA ALA A 139 0.02 -12.44 13.58
C ALA A 139 1.02 -11.32 13.22
N SER A 140 1.97 -11.61 12.33
CA SER A 140 2.99 -10.65 11.90
C SER A 140 2.39 -9.45 11.17
N SER A 141 1.40 -9.66 10.29
CA SER A 141 0.73 -8.56 9.58
C SER A 141 -0.04 -7.65 10.52
N ILE A 142 -0.75 -8.19 11.52
CA ILE A 142 -1.40 -7.39 12.57
C ILE A 142 -0.36 -6.56 13.34
N ILE A 143 0.74 -7.19 13.77
CA ILE A 143 1.79 -6.52 14.54
C ILE A 143 2.40 -5.38 13.71
N ILE A 144 2.81 -5.65 12.47
CA ILE A 144 3.44 -4.65 11.60
C ILE A 144 2.48 -3.50 11.30
N LEU A 145 1.24 -3.79 10.88
CA LEU A 145 0.25 -2.75 10.59
C LEU A 145 -0.08 -1.94 11.85
N SER A 146 -0.24 -2.58 13.00
CA SER A 146 -0.52 -1.86 14.25
C SER A 146 0.62 -0.93 14.64
N LEU A 147 1.87 -1.41 14.60
CA LEU A 147 3.07 -0.61 14.89
C LEU A 147 3.16 0.60 13.96
N LEU A 148 2.97 0.40 12.65
CA LEU A 148 3.00 1.50 11.68
C LEU A 148 1.86 2.48 11.91
N THR A 149 0.62 2.00 12.08
CA THR A 149 -0.55 2.87 12.28
C THR A 149 -0.41 3.70 13.55
N PHE A 150 -0.04 3.10 14.68
CA PHE A 150 0.18 3.83 15.93
C PHE A 150 1.40 4.76 15.83
N GLY A 151 2.48 4.33 15.17
CA GLY A 151 3.64 5.17 14.90
C GLY A 151 3.30 6.44 14.11
N ILE A 152 2.45 6.32 13.09
CA ILE A 152 1.93 7.45 12.31
C ILE A 152 1.04 8.35 13.17
N GLN A 153 0.15 7.79 14.00
CA GLN A 153 -0.71 8.58 14.89
C GLN A 153 0.10 9.38 15.92
N ILE A 154 1.18 8.80 16.45
CA ILE A 154 2.10 9.47 17.38
C ILE A 154 2.88 10.58 16.67
N SER A 155 3.38 10.32 15.46
CA SER A 155 4.22 11.25 14.70
C SER A 155 3.41 12.41 14.10
N ILE A 156 2.20 12.14 13.60
CA ILE A 156 1.33 13.09 12.92
C ILE A 156 0.00 13.19 13.69
N LYS A 157 -0.03 14.06 14.70
CA LYS A 157 -1.20 14.21 15.59
C LYS A 157 -2.45 14.75 14.87
N LYS A 158 -2.27 15.69 13.94
CA LYS A 158 -3.38 16.35 13.22
C LYS A 158 -3.96 15.41 12.16
N TRP A 159 -5.27 15.14 12.24
CA TRP A 159 -5.98 14.26 11.32
C TRP A 159 -5.92 14.75 9.86
N SER A 160 -6.04 16.06 9.63
CA SER A 160 -5.98 16.67 8.29
C SER A 160 -4.67 16.36 7.58
N HIS A 161 -3.53 16.48 8.27
CA HIS A 161 -2.22 16.18 7.68
C HIS A 161 -2.05 14.69 7.35
N ARG A 162 -2.65 13.80 8.14
CA ARG A 162 -2.66 12.37 7.82
C ARG A 162 -3.46 12.10 6.54
N ALA A 163 -4.60 12.77 6.36
CA ALA A 163 -5.42 12.63 5.16
C ALA A 163 -4.70 13.22 3.94
N GLU A 164 -4.05 14.38 4.07
CA GLU A 164 -3.21 14.95 3.02
C GLU A 164 -2.07 14.01 2.62
N MET A 165 -1.39 13.39 3.59
CA MET A 165 -0.32 12.41 3.34
C MET A 165 -0.85 11.15 2.64
N GLN A 166 -2.04 10.68 2.98
CA GLN A 166 -2.70 9.58 2.25
C GLN A 166 -2.94 9.94 0.79
N ALA A 167 -3.45 11.14 0.51
CA ALA A 167 -3.70 11.59 -0.85
C ALA A 167 -2.39 11.71 -1.65
N LEU A 168 -1.33 12.26 -1.06
CA LEU A 168 -0.02 12.37 -1.69
C LEU A 168 0.59 11.00 -2.00
N LEU A 169 0.49 10.05 -1.07
CA LEU A 169 0.98 8.69 -1.31
C LEU A 169 0.15 7.93 -2.34
N ALA A 170 -1.16 8.13 -2.38
CA ALA A 170 -2.02 7.56 -3.41
C ALA A 170 -1.69 8.13 -4.80
N LEU A 171 -1.39 9.43 -4.91
CA LEU A 171 -0.89 10.04 -6.16
C LEU A 171 0.47 9.47 -6.56
N PHE A 172 1.38 9.26 -5.60
CA PHE A 172 2.66 8.62 -5.87
C PHE A 172 2.48 7.17 -6.34
N GLN A 173 1.56 6.41 -5.73
CA GLN A 173 1.22 5.07 -6.18
C GLN A 173 0.58 5.04 -7.56
N LEU A 174 -0.24 6.03 -7.89
CA LEU A 174 -0.80 6.18 -9.23
C LEU A 174 0.31 6.33 -10.27
N LEU A 175 1.31 7.17 -9.99
CA LEU A 175 2.49 7.31 -10.85
C LEU A 175 3.23 5.96 -10.96
N LEU A 176 3.51 5.29 -9.84
CA LEU A 176 4.17 3.97 -9.86
C LEU A 176 3.38 2.91 -10.64
N ALA A 177 2.05 2.89 -10.50
CA ALA A 177 1.17 1.93 -11.18
C ALA A 177 1.20 2.14 -12.70
N MET A 178 1.24 3.38 -13.17
CA MET A 178 1.38 3.70 -14.60
C MET A 178 2.70 3.17 -15.19
N PHE A 179 3.77 3.14 -14.39
CA PHE A 179 5.05 2.60 -14.82
C PHE A 179 5.21 1.10 -14.54
N LEU A 180 4.29 0.45 -13.81
CA LEU A 180 4.40 -0.96 -13.43
C LEU A 180 4.59 -1.90 -14.64
N PRO A 181 3.84 -1.78 -15.76
CA PRO A 181 4.05 -2.62 -16.94
C PRO A 181 5.43 -2.42 -17.57
N LEU A 182 5.93 -1.19 -17.53
CA LEU A 182 7.23 -0.80 -18.05
C LEU A 182 8.36 -1.41 -17.19
N ILE A 183 8.18 -1.39 -15.86
CA ILE A 183 9.11 -1.92 -14.86
C ILE A 183 9.16 -3.45 -14.89
N ALA A 184 8.00 -4.11 -15.01
CA ALA A 184 7.89 -5.56 -15.03
C ALA A 184 8.54 -6.19 -16.28
N ARG A 185 8.56 -5.48 -17.40
CA ARG A 185 9.11 -5.99 -18.66
C ARG A 185 10.63 -5.89 -18.77
N GLY A 186 11.30 -5.11 -17.93
CA GLY A 186 12.76 -5.03 -17.85
C GLY A 186 13.48 -4.42 -19.05
N GLN A 187 13.01 -4.62 -20.29
CA GLN A 187 13.50 -4.07 -21.56
C GLN A 187 12.55 -4.58 -22.68
N LYS A 188 12.02 -3.66 -23.49
CA LYS A 188 11.20 -3.88 -24.71
C LYS A 188 9.71 -4.16 -24.49
N VAL A 189 8.92 -3.09 -24.46
CA VAL A 189 7.58 -3.12 -25.03
C VAL A 189 7.78 -3.11 -26.55
N ASN A 190 7.48 -4.21 -27.25
CA ASN A 190 7.73 -4.32 -28.71
C ASN A 190 6.99 -3.27 -29.57
N PHE A 191 6.07 -2.50 -28.98
CA PHE A 191 5.28 -1.47 -29.65
C PHE A 191 5.62 -0.03 -29.23
N THR A 192 6.52 0.16 -28.26
CA THR A 192 6.96 1.50 -27.85
C THR A 192 8.47 1.49 -27.61
N GLN A 193 9.22 2.35 -28.33
CA GLN A 193 10.66 2.58 -28.12
C GLN A 193 10.96 3.27 -26.77
N ILE A 194 10.18 2.99 -25.73
CA ILE A 194 10.36 3.59 -24.41
C ILE A 194 11.34 2.69 -23.66
N THR A 195 12.61 3.08 -23.67
CA THR A 195 13.62 2.51 -22.78
C THR A 195 13.36 3.00 -21.36
N VAL A 196 13.29 2.05 -20.42
CA VAL A 196 13.16 2.38 -18.99
C VAL A 196 14.49 2.91 -18.50
N ASP A 197 14.59 4.21 -18.30
CA ASP A 197 15.77 4.82 -17.71
C ASP A 197 15.71 4.73 -16.18
N TYR A 198 16.37 3.71 -15.63
CA TYR A 198 16.47 3.51 -14.19
C TYR A 198 17.17 4.68 -13.48
N ALA A 199 18.05 5.42 -14.17
CA ALA A 199 18.69 6.60 -13.61
C ALA A 199 17.66 7.74 -13.45
N ALA A 200 16.83 7.97 -14.46
CA ALA A 200 15.75 8.96 -14.38
C ALA A 200 14.74 8.65 -13.27
N ILE A 201 14.37 7.38 -13.10
CA ILE A 201 13.47 6.94 -12.01
C ILE A 201 14.13 7.14 -10.64
N ALA A 202 15.40 6.77 -10.48
CA ALA A 202 16.14 6.96 -9.23
C ALA A 202 16.27 8.45 -8.88
N ILE A 203 16.56 9.30 -9.87
CA ILE A 203 16.60 10.76 -9.71
C ILE A 203 15.23 11.30 -9.29
N LEU A 204 14.14 10.82 -9.90
CA LEU A 204 12.79 11.25 -9.53
C LEU A 204 12.45 10.87 -8.10
N ILE A 205 12.75 9.64 -7.68
CA ILE A 205 12.58 9.19 -6.28
C ILE A 205 13.41 10.05 -5.33
N PHE A 206 14.65 10.35 -5.68
CA PHE A 206 15.54 11.19 -4.88
C PHE A 206 14.99 12.63 -4.74
N ILE A 207 14.52 13.24 -5.83
CA ILE A 207 13.91 14.57 -5.82
C ILE A 207 12.65 14.58 -4.95
N VAL A 208 11.76 13.59 -5.11
CA VAL A 208 10.55 13.46 -4.29
C VAL A 208 10.92 13.28 -2.81
N GLY A 209 11.95 12.49 -2.51
CA GLY A 209 12.49 12.31 -1.17
C GLY A 209 13.00 13.62 -0.56
N ILE A 210 13.78 14.40 -1.31
CA ILE A 210 14.25 15.74 -0.89
C ILE A 210 13.06 16.67 -0.64
N LEU A 211 12.11 16.75 -1.58
CA LEU A 211 10.93 17.60 -1.42
C LEU A 211 10.12 17.21 -0.18
N GLY A 212 9.96 15.91 0.08
CA GLY A 212 9.32 15.41 1.29
C GLY A 212 10.07 15.81 2.57
N LEU A 213 11.41 15.71 2.57
CA LEU A 213 12.25 16.05 3.71
C LEU A 213 12.25 17.56 3.98
N VAL A 214 12.35 18.37 2.93
CA VAL A 214 12.22 19.83 2.99
C VAL A 214 10.83 20.21 3.52
N GLY A 215 9.77 19.60 2.98
CA GLY A 215 8.40 19.80 3.46
C GLY A 215 8.24 19.48 4.95
N TYR A 216 8.83 18.36 5.41
CA TYR A 216 8.84 17.99 6.82
C TYR A 216 9.61 18.99 7.70
N ILE A 217 10.77 19.47 7.26
CA ILE A 217 11.56 20.47 7.99
C ILE A 217 10.78 21.78 8.11
N PHE A 218 10.19 22.27 7.02
CA PHE A 218 9.36 23.48 7.02
C PHE A 218 8.16 23.33 7.95
N TYR A 219 7.49 22.17 7.90
CA TYR A 219 6.39 21.86 8.81
C TYR A 219 6.81 21.91 10.28
N LYS A 220 7.94 21.27 10.63
CA LYS A 220 8.48 21.24 12.00
C LYS A 220 8.87 22.65 12.48
N ARG A 221 9.46 23.48 11.61
CA ARG A 221 9.81 24.88 11.93
C ARG A 221 8.57 25.72 12.18
N LYS A 222 7.56 25.64 11.30
CA LYS A 222 6.31 26.40 11.42
C LYS A 222 5.53 26.04 12.68
N ASN A 223 5.46 24.75 13.04
CA ASN A 223 4.80 24.35 14.29
C ASN A 223 5.56 24.74 15.56
N LYS A 224 6.90 24.86 15.52
CA LYS A 224 7.69 25.36 16.65
C LYS A 224 7.53 26.88 16.89
N GLN A 225 7.15 27.64 15.86
CA GLN A 225 6.90 29.08 15.99
C GLN A 225 5.47 29.41 16.46
N LEU A 226 4.57 28.43 16.45
CA LEU A 226 3.16 28.58 16.84
C LEU A 226 2.86 27.97 18.23
N SER A 227 3.89 27.43 18.91
CA SER A 227 3.86 26.93 20.29
C SER A 227 4.63 27.86 21.19
#